data_AF-A0A180F9E8-F1
#
_entry.id   AF-A0A180F9E8-F1
#
_cell.length_a   1.000
_cell.length_b   1.000
_cell.length_c   1.000
_cell.angle_alpha   90.00
_cell.angle_beta   90.00
_cell.angle_gamma   90.00
#
_symmetry.space_group_name_H-M   'P 1'
#
loop_
_entity.id
_entity.type
_entity.pdbx_description
1 polymer ?
#
loop_
_entity_poly.entity_id
_entity_poly.type
_entity_poly.pdbx_seq_one_letter_code
_entity_poly.pdbx_strand_id
1 'polypeptide(L)'
;MQWDTKAERFKRINSEYDKYNTLLNEYENRATDIVNEFAKSRIDWTLNQFEDKFLNKAKWGRIQLYFQNVIGELKETGHTGNSNCYARALHMLQLFDRKFNERIFQEVDIKYVKGFDVWMQKPCVSIGKGEKRIQREGCSGNTRKYYMKALRAILNKAIQEGAAPAGTYPFGKGGFEVGKLEEETEKRYLPSDYLKRLKEGTGQSDTTETARRMFLFSYYCYGISFADMAQLGHRNMVKHEGGDYIVYKRQKTKNQKKVSPYRYG
;
A
#
# COMPACT_ATOMS: atom_id res chain seq x y z
N MET A 1 -35.34 38.42 -17.70
CA MET A 1 -34.08 37.90 -17.11
C MET A 1 -34.41 37.22 -15.79
N GLN A 2 -34.08 35.93 -15.64
CA GLN A 2 -34.47 35.12 -14.47
C GLN A 2 -33.55 35.27 -13.25
N TRP A 3 -32.44 36.00 -13.42
CA TRP A 3 -31.43 36.30 -12.39
C TRP A 3 -31.62 37.72 -11.85
N ASP A 4 -31.38 37.90 -10.55
CA ASP A 4 -31.26 39.19 -9.89
C ASP A 4 -29.79 39.49 -9.58
N THR A 5 -29.22 40.46 -10.29
CA THR A 5 -27.82 40.86 -10.11
C THR A 5 -27.56 41.58 -8.78
N LYS A 6 -28.57 42.21 -8.18
CA LYS A 6 -28.40 42.96 -6.93
C LYS A 6 -28.50 42.03 -5.72
N ALA A 7 -29.41 41.07 -5.79
CA ALA A 7 -29.56 40.05 -4.75
C ALA A 7 -28.62 38.85 -4.93
N GLU A 8 -27.96 38.72 -6.08
CA GLU A 8 -27.16 37.55 -6.47
C GLU A 8 -27.93 36.23 -6.29
N ARG A 9 -29.21 36.24 -6.69
CA ARG A 9 -30.15 35.12 -6.56
C ARG A 9 -31.05 35.01 -7.78
N PHE A 10 -31.59 33.82 -8.02
CA PHE A 10 -32.64 33.64 -9.02
C PHE A 10 -33.92 34.34 -8.56
N LYS A 11 -34.76 34.78 -9.50
CA LYS A 11 -36.11 35.34 -9.24
C LYS A 11 -37.16 34.23 -9.29
N ARG A 12 -38.30 34.40 -8.59
CA ARG A 12 -39.41 33.42 -8.55
C ARG A 12 -40.00 33.05 -9.92
N ILE A 13 -39.68 33.81 -10.97
CA ILE A 13 -40.04 33.50 -12.36
C ILE A 13 -39.29 32.25 -12.89
N ASN A 14 -38.21 31.83 -12.23
CA ASN A 14 -37.55 30.56 -12.48
C ASN A 14 -38.31 29.45 -11.72
N SER A 15 -38.75 28.41 -12.44
CA SER A 15 -39.48 27.27 -11.85
C SER A 15 -38.68 26.51 -10.79
N GLU A 16 -37.35 26.57 -10.84
CA GLU A 16 -36.43 25.93 -9.89
C GLU A 16 -35.85 26.96 -8.89
N TYR A 17 -36.47 28.14 -8.73
CA TYR A 17 -36.03 29.24 -7.85
C TYR A 17 -35.59 28.78 -6.45
N ASP A 18 -36.46 28.03 -5.76
CA ASP A 18 -36.20 27.62 -4.38
C ASP A 18 -35.00 26.68 -4.30
N LYS A 19 -34.88 25.75 -5.26
CA LYS A 19 -33.78 24.79 -5.33
C LYS A 19 -32.45 25.46 -5.60
N TYR A 20 -32.37 26.34 -6.61
CA TYR A 20 -31.13 27.03 -6.94
C TYR A 20 -30.67 27.99 -5.84
N ASN A 21 -31.60 28.74 -5.25
CA ASN A 21 -31.24 29.67 -4.17
C ASN A 21 -30.86 28.95 -2.87
N THR A 22 -31.47 27.79 -2.59
CA THR A 22 -31.03 26.93 -1.48
C THR A 22 -29.60 26.45 -1.70
N LEU A 23 -29.27 25.99 -2.91
CA LEU A 23 -27.90 25.55 -3.25
C LEU A 23 -26.87 26.68 -3.15
N LEU A 24 -27.22 27.89 -3.60
CA LEU A 24 -26.36 29.07 -3.46
C LEU A 24 -26.09 29.40 -1.99
N ASN A 25 -27.12 29.36 -1.14
CA ASN A 25 -26.97 29.56 0.30
C ASN A 25 -26.07 28.49 0.94
N GLU A 26 -26.18 27.22 0.54
CA GLU A 26 -25.28 26.17 1.00
C GLU A 26 -23.82 26.44 0.64
N TYR A 27 -23.54 26.92 -0.57
CA TYR A 27 -22.19 27.28 -1.00
C TYR A 27 -21.65 28.50 -0.25
N GLU A 28 -22.45 29.55 -0.06
CA GLU A 28 -22.07 30.73 0.75
C GLU A 28 -21.76 30.35 2.19
N ASN A 29 -22.64 29.57 2.84
CA ASN A 29 -22.42 29.11 4.21
C ASN A 29 -21.12 28.30 4.31
N ARG A 30 -20.88 27.41 3.35
CA ARG A 30 -19.66 26.61 3.30
C ARG A 30 -18.41 27.45 3.12
N ALA A 31 -18.43 28.43 2.22
CA ALA A 31 -17.32 29.35 2.02
C ALA A 31 -17.03 30.12 3.32
N THR A 32 -18.08 30.63 3.95
CA THR A 32 -18.02 31.39 5.21
C THR A 32 -17.44 30.54 6.35
N ASP A 33 -17.88 29.30 6.49
CA ASP A 33 -17.36 28.37 7.50
C ASP A 33 -15.86 28.10 7.33
N ILE A 34 -15.40 27.92 6.09
CA ILE A 34 -13.97 27.70 5.78
C ILE A 34 -13.14 28.93 6.13
N VAL A 35 -13.59 30.12 5.74
CA VAL A 35 -12.90 31.38 6.06
C VAL A 35 -12.86 31.60 7.58
N ASN A 36 -13.97 31.33 8.27
CA ASN A 36 -14.05 31.41 9.73
C ASN A 36 -13.12 30.41 10.42
N GLU A 37 -12.96 29.21 9.88
CA GLU A 37 -12.02 28.21 10.40
C GLU A 37 -10.58 28.70 10.27
N PHE A 38 -10.19 29.24 9.10
CA PHE A 38 -8.85 29.82 8.92
C PHE A 38 -8.59 30.99 9.88
N ALA A 39 -9.56 31.88 10.06
CA ALA A 39 -9.47 32.99 10.99
C ALA A 39 -9.32 32.52 12.45
N LYS A 40 -10.12 31.53 12.88
CA LYS A 40 -10.04 30.94 14.23
C LYS A 40 -8.68 30.28 14.48
N SER A 41 -8.15 29.59 13.49
CA SER A 41 -6.84 28.93 13.56
C SER A 41 -5.65 29.89 13.34
N ARG A 42 -5.90 31.18 13.06
CA ARG A 42 -4.88 32.20 12.74
C ARG A 42 -3.94 31.74 11.60
N ILE A 43 -4.52 31.11 10.59
CA ILE A 43 -3.80 30.65 9.40
C ILE A 43 -3.88 31.75 8.35
N ASP A 44 -2.75 32.31 7.95
CA ASP A 44 -2.66 33.10 6.72
C ASP A 44 -2.86 32.16 5.54
N TRP A 45 -4.04 32.24 4.92
CA TRP A 45 -4.49 31.28 3.92
C TRP A 45 -4.31 31.81 2.49
N THR A 46 -4.06 30.90 1.55
CA THR A 46 -3.95 31.21 0.11
C THR A 46 -5.21 30.77 -0.65
N LEU A 47 -5.46 31.35 -1.83
CA LEU A 47 -6.59 30.96 -2.68
C LEU A 47 -6.63 29.45 -2.95
N ASN A 48 -5.47 28.81 -3.16
CA ASN A 48 -5.37 27.37 -3.36
C ASN A 48 -5.82 26.58 -2.13
N GLN A 49 -5.52 27.05 -0.91
CA GLN A 49 -5.95 26.38 0.33
C GLN A 49 -7.45 26.53 0.56
N PHE A 50 -8.03 27.68 0.20
CA PHE A 50 -9.48 27.87 0.21
C PHE A 50 -10.15 26.97 -0.83
N GLU A 51 -9.66 26.98 -2.08
CA GLU A 51 -10.14 26.12 -3.15
C GLU A 51 -10.10 24.65 -2.74
N ASP A 52 -8.98 24.19 -2.16
CA ASP A 52 -8.83 22.84 -1.65
C ASP A 52 -9.90 22.50 -0.61
N LYS A 53 -10.11 23.34 0.42
CA LYS A 53 -11.13 23.09 1.44
C LYS A 53 -12.56 23.18 0.89
N PHE A 54 -12.82 24.10 -0.02
CA PHE A 54 -14.14 24.35 -0.60
C PHE A 54 -14.54 23.22 -1.54
N LEU A 55 -13.62 22.77 -2.38
CA LEU A 55 -13.80 21.67 -3.33
C LEU A 55 -13.62 20.28 -2.70
N ASN A 56 -13.03 20.13 -1.51
CA ASN A 56 -12.63 18.84 -0.93
C ASN A 56 -13.74 17.76 -0.84
N LYS A 57 -15.04 18.11 -0.87
CA LYS A 57 -16.11 17.08 -1.01
C LYS A 57 -16.10 16.40 -2.38
N ALA A 58 -15.70 17.09 -3.45
CA ALA A 58 -15.54 16.56 -4.79
C ALA A 58 -14.21 15.80 -4.99
N LYS A 59 -13.23 16.00 -4.10
CA LYS A 59 -11.98 15.21 -4.05
C LYS A 59 -12.13 13.85 -3.36
N TRP A 60 -13.28 13.57 -2.73
CA TRP A 60 -13.63 12.23 -2.24
C TRP A 60 -13.87 11.30 -3.43
N GLY A 61 -12.78 10.94 -4.08
CA GLY A 61 -12.77 10.09 -5.23
C GLY A 61 -13.04 8.64 -4.87
N ARG A 62 -13.27 7.84 -5.92
CA ARG A 62 -13.34 6.39 -5.81
C ARG A 62 -12.03 5.86 -5.23
N ILE A 63 -12.12 5.04 -4.18
CA ILE A 63 -10.94 4.50 -3.50
C ILE A 63 -10.03 3.72 -4.46
N GLN A 64 -10.62 3.03 -5.44
CA GLN A 64 -9.88 2.30 -6.48
C GLN A 64 -8.94 3.21 -7.28
N LEU A 65 -9.41 4.39 -7.71
CA LEU A 65 -8.61 5.32 -8.50
C LEU A 65 -7.43 5.83 -7.69
N TYR A 66 -7.67 6.14 -6.42
CA TYR A 66 -6.59 6.54 -5.50
C TYR A 66 -5.54 5.43 -5.32
N PHE A 67 -5.97 4.18 -5.15
CA PHE A 67 -5.07 3.03 -5.14
C PHE A 67 -4.21 2.97 -6.42
N GLN A 68 -4.82 3.12 -7.58
CA GLN A 68 -4.13 3.07 -8.88
C GLN A 68 -3.10 4.20 -9.03
N ASN A 69 -3.43 5.41 -8.62
CA ASN A 69 -2.51 6.54 -8.63
C ASN A 69 -1.29 6.28 -7.74
N VAL A 70 -1.52 5.86 -6.49
CA VAL A 70 -0.42 5.53 -5.56
C VAL A 70 0.45 4.37 -6.09
N ILE A 71 -0.16 3.38 -6.74
CA ILE A 71 0.58 2.28 -7.39
C ILE A 71 1.43 2.83 -8.55
N GLY A 72 0.90 3.74 -9.36
CA GLY A 72 1.61 4.40 -10.47
C GLY A 72 2.83 5.17 -9.97
N GLU A 73 2.64 6.06 -8.99
CA GLU A 73 3.72 6.83 -8.35
C GLU A 73 4.84 5.93 -7.82
N LEU A 74 4.47 4.83 -7.16
CA LEU A 74 5.45 3.87 -6.62
C LEU A 74 6.23 3.15 -7.73
N LYS A 75 5.63 2.91 -8.90
CA LYS A 75 6.34 2.33 -10.04
C LYS A 75 7.31 3.34 -10.64
N GLU A 76 6.87 4.57 -10.85
CA GLU A 76 7.69 5.66 -11.42
C GLU A 76 8.89 5.98 -10.54
N THR A 77 8.70 5.96 -9.22
CA THR A 77 9.77 6.21 -8.23
C THR A 77 10.63 4.98 -7.94
N GLY A 78 10.44 3.86 -8.64
CA GLY A 78 11.25 2.64 -8.49
C GLY A 78 10.96 1.80 -7.24
N HIS A 79 9.86 2.06 -6.52
CA HIS A 79 9.40 1.31 -5.35
C HIS A 79 8.54 0.09 -5.74
N THR A 80 9.02 -0.72 -6.68
CA THR A 80 8.27 -1.84 -7.30
C THR A 80 7.72 -2.84 -6.29
N GLY A 81 8.47 -3.14 -5.23
CA GLY A 81 8.02 -4.03 -4.16
C GLY A 81 6.76 -3.53 -3.46
N ASN A 82 6.72 -2.24 -3.10
CA ASN A 82 5.56 -1.61 -2.46
C ASN A 82 4.38 -1.49 -3.43
N SER A 83 4.64 -1.11 -4.69
CA SER A 83 3.64 -1.10 -5.75
C SER A 83 2.95 -2.46 -5.87
N ASN A 84 3.71 -3.55 -5.90
CA ASN A 84 3.15 -4.90 -5.99
C ASN A 84 2.31 -5.26 -4.76
N CYS A 85 2.70 -4.81 -3.56
CA CYS A 85 1.90 -4.99 -2.36
C CYS A 85 0.54 -4.31 -2.46
N TYR A 86 0.50 -3.06 -2.89
CA TYR A 86 -0.75 -2.32 -3.04
C TYR A 86 -1.61 -2.86 -4.19
N ALA A 87 -0.99 -3.25 -5.31
CA ALA A 87 -1.69 -3.87 -6.43
C ALA A 87 -2.36 -5.19 -6.05
N ARG A 88 -1.68 -6.04 -5.27
CA ARG A 88 -2.27 -7.30 -4.76
C ARG A 88 -3.41 -7.03 -3.78
N ALA A 89 -3.26 -6.06 -2.88
CA ALA A 89 -4.34 -5.68 -1.97
C ALA A 89 -5.57 -5.16 -2.71
N LEU A 90 -5.37 -4.30 -3.73
CA LEU A 90 -6.44 -3.82 -4.60
C LEU A 90 -7.17 -4.98 -5.27
N HIS A 91 -6.43 -5.93 -5.84
CA HIS A 91 -7.02 -7.09 -6.48
C HIS A 91 -7.87 -7.92 -5.51
N MET A 92 -7.38 -8.16 -4.29
CA MET A 92 -8.14 -8.89 -3.27
C MET A 92 -9.43 -8.16 -2.86
N LEU A 93 -9.39 -6.84 -2.78
CA LEU A 93 -10.59 -6.03 -2.50
C LEU A 93 -11.62 -6.12 -3.64
N GLN A 94 -11.18 -6.15 -4.89
CA GLN A 94 -12.07 -6.33 -6.05
C GLN A 94 -12.68 -7.74 -6.12
N LEU A 95 -11.97 -8.76 -5.63
CA LEU A 95 -12.52 -10.12 -5.51
C LEU A 95 -13.57 -10.21 -4.40
N PHE A 96 -13.32 -9.53 -3.28
CA PHE A 96 -14.25 -9.46 -2.16
C PHE A 96 -15.52 -8.67 -2.50
N ASP A 97 -15.34 -7.49 -3.08
CA ASP A 97 -16.42 -6.57 -3.43
C ASP A 97 -16.40 -6.27 -4.94
N ARG A 98 -17.34 -6.88 -5.67
CA ARG A 98 -17.47 -6.68 -7.12
C ARG A 98 -17.75 -5.22 -7.50
N LYS A 99 -18.26 -4.41 -6.57
CA LYS A 99 -18.53 -2.99 -6.75
C LYS A 99 -17.44 -2.10 -6.14
N PHE A 100 -16.28 -2.67 -5.77
CA PHE A 100 -15.18 -1.90 -5.18
C PHE A 100 -14.77 -0.67 -6.02
N ASN A 101 -14.91 -0.78 -7.34
CA ASN A 101 -14.60 0.29 -8.29
C ASN A 101 -15.53 1.52 -8.14
N GLU A 102 -16.71 1.34 -7.57
CA GLU A 102 -17.70 2.38 -7.33
C GLU A 102 -17.61 2.95 -5.91
N ARG A 103 -16.87 2.29 -5.01
CA ARG A 103 -16.81 2.64 -3.59
C ARG A 103 -16.09 3.96 -3.35
N ILE A 104 -16.62 4.74 -2.42
CA ILE A 104 -15.95 5.91 -1.84
C ILE A 104 -15.28 5.54 -0.51
N PHE A 105 -14.38 6.41 -0.02
CA PHE A 105 -13.64 6.17 1.22
C PHE A 105 -14.51 5.97 2.45
N GLN A 106 -15.65 6.66 2.56
CA GLN A 106 -16.57 6.55 3.69
C GLN A 106 -17.20 5.16 3.82
N GLU A 107 -17.36 4.45 2.71
CA GLU A 107 -17.96 3.12 2.69
C GLU A 107 -16.97 2.04 3.16
N VAL A 108 -15.69 2.36 3.27
CA VAL A 108 -14.64 1.47 3.80
C VAL A 108 -14.51 1.70 5.30
N ASP A 109 -15.60 1.42 6.02
CA ASP A 109 -15.72 1.55 7.46
C ASP A 109 -15.25 0.28 8.21
N ILE A 110 -15.41 0.27 9.54
CA ILE A 110 -15.03 -0.88 10.36
C ILE A 110 -15.80 -2.15 10.00
N LYS A 111 -17.06 -2.03 9.57
CA LYS A 111 -17.89 -3.17 9.18
C LYS A 111 -17.39 -3.77 7.87
N TYR A 112 -17.01 -2.92 6.91
CA TYR A 112 -16.40 -3.33 5.65
C TYR A 112 -15.10 -4.10 5.90
N VAL A 113 -14.19 -3.55 6.72
CA VAL A 113 -12.90 -4.19 7.02
C VAL A 113 -13.07 -5.53 7.75
N LYS A 114 -14.02 -5.63 8.70
CA LYS A 114 -14.35 -6.91 9.35
C LYS A 114 -14.94 -7.91 8.36
N GLY A 115 -15.81 -7.46 7.45
CA GLY A 115 -16.36 -8.30 6.38
C GLY A 115 -15.27 -8.83 5.45
N PHE A 116 -14.30 -7.99 5.10
CA PHE A 116 -13.15 -8.38 4.28
C PHE A 116 -12.26 -9.41 5.00
N ASP A 117 -12.00 -9.22 6.29
CA ASP A 117 -11.25 -10.20 7.09
C ASP A 117 -11.94 -11.56 7.14
N VAL A 118 -13.24 -11.59 7.45
CA VAL A 118 -14.03 -12.82 7.49
C VAL A 118 -14.08 -13.49 6.11
N TRP A 119 -14.19 -12.72 5.04
CA TRP A 119 -14.16 -13.28 3.68
C TRP A 119 -12.81 -13.95 3.38
N MET A 120 -11.69 -13.34 3.77
CA MET A 120 -10.36 -13.94 3.57
C MET A 120 -10.16 -15.22 4.38
N GLN A 121 -10.85 -15.40 5.50
CA GLN A 121 -10.80 -16.64 6.31
C GLN A 121 -11.54 -17.81 5.65
N LYS A 122 -12.47 -17.54 4.73
CA LYS A 122 -13.29 -18.59 4.12
C LYS A 122 -12.50 -19.36 3.05
N PRO A 123 -12.68 -20.69 2.95
CA PRO A 123 -12.16 -21.46 1.84
C PRO A 123 -12.64 -20.91 0.50
N CYS A 124 -11.77 -20.91 -0.50
CA CYS A 124 -12.08 -20.42 -1.83
C CYS A 124 -11.68 -21.43 -2.91
N VAL A 125 -12.30 -21.32 -4.08
CA VAL A 125 -11.93 -22.11 -5.26
C VAL A 125 -11.18 -21.21 -6.21
N SER A 126 -9.96 -21.62 -6.56
CA SER A 126 -9.13 -20.96 -7.57
C SER A 126 -9.02 -21.83 -8.81
N ILE A 127 -8.78 -21.22 -9.97
CA ILE A 127 -8.49 -21.96 -11.20
C ILE A 127 -6.98 -22.05 -11.37
N GLY A 128 -6.47 -23.28 -11.36
CA GLY A 128 -5.06 -23.58 -11.56
C GLY A 128 -4.68 -23.75 -13.03
N LYS A 129 -3.43 -24.19 -13.25
CA LYS A 129 -2.93 -24.49 -14.59
C LYS A 129 -3.78 -25.60 -15.24
N GLY A 130 -4.20 -25.37 -16.49
CA GLY A 130 -5.07 -26.28 -17.23
C GLY A 130 -6.52 -26.30 -16.73
N GLU A 131 -7.04 -25.15 -16.28
CA GLU A 131 -8.44 -24.95 -15.89
C GLU A 131 -8.95 -25.81 -14.72
N LYS A 132 -8.03 -26.46 -13.99
CA LYS A 132 -8.39 -27.29 -12.84
C LYS A 132 -8.87 -26.43 -11.69
N ARG A 133 -10.05 -26.76 -11.15
CA ARG A 133 -10.56 -26.17 -9.91
C ARG A 133 -9.75 -26.69 -8.73
N ILE A 134 -9.14 -25.77 -7.99
CA ILE A 134 -8.33 -26.06 -6.80
C ILE A 134 -9.03 -25.46 -5.60
N GLN A 135 -9.47 -26.32 -4.68
CA GLN A 135 -9.94 -25.90 -3.36
C GLN A 135 -8.75 -25.39 -2.55
N ARG A 136 -8.87 -24.19 -2.00
CA ARG A 136 -7.89 -23.55 -1.13
C ARG A 136 -8.52 -23.32 0.23
N GLU A 137 -7.71 -23.47 1.26
CA GLU A 137 -8.05 -23.00 2.60
C GLU A 137 -8.07 -21.47 2.62
N GLY A 138 -8.66 -20.91 3.70
CA GLY A 138 -8.63 -19.49 3.95
C GLY A 138 -7.20 -18.95 4.10
N CYS A 139 -7.06 -17.63 3.96
CA CYS A 139 -5.79 -16.96 4.17
C CYS A 139 -5.35 -17.05 5.64
N SER A 140 -4.08 -17.40 5.87
CA SER A 140 -3.46 -17.29 7.18
C SER A 140 -3.52 -15.86 7.74
N GLY A 141 -3.45 -15.70 9.06
CA GLY A 141 -3.42 -14.40 9.72
C GLY A 141 -2.32 -13.49 9.17
N ASN A 142 -1.12 -14.02 8.92
CA ASN A 142 -0.03 -13.23 8.32
C ASN A 142 -0.34 -12.72 6.90
N THR A 143 -1.06 -13.52 6.11
CA THR A 143 -1.52 -13.11 4.77
C THR A 143 -2.61 -12.04 4.86
N ARG A 144 -3.55 -12.19 5.80
CA ARG A 144 -4.59 -11.18 6.06
C ARG A 144 -3.97 -9.87 6.57
N LYS A 145 -3.01 -9.96 7.51
CA LYS A 145 -2.23 -8.83 8.03
C LYS A 145 -1.54 -8.07 6.91
N TYR A 146 -0.96 -8.77 5.94
CA TYR A 146 -0.33 -8.16 4.78
C TYR A 146 -1.29 -7.27 3.98
N TYR A 147 -2.48 -7.77 3.63
CA TYR A 147 -3.49 -6.98 2.92
C TYR A 147 -4.06 -5.84 3.77
N MET A 148 -4.30 -6.08 5.06
CA MET A 148 -4.80 -5.05 5.98
C MET A 148 -3.79 -3.91 6.17
N LYS A 149 -2.48 -4.20 6.20
CA LYS A 149 -1.44 -3.16 6.25
C LYS A 149 -1.44 -2.30 4.99
N ALA A 150 -1.65 -2.90 3.82
CA ALA A 150 -1.74 -2.16 2.57
C ALA A 150 -2.96 -1.23 2.55
N LEU A 151 -4.15 -1.75 2.90
CA LEU A 151 -5.36 -0.93 2.99
C LEU A 151 -5.21 0.20 4.01
N ARG A 152 -4.68 -0.10 5.20
CA ARG A 152 -4.41 0.89 6.25
C ARG A 152 -3.48 2.00 5.76
N ALA A 153 -2.41 1.65 5.04
CA ALA A 153 -1.48 2.63 4.49
C ALA A 153 -2.14 3.55 3.46
N ILE A 154 -2.98 2.99 2.58
CA ILE A 154 -3.72 3.79 1.58
C ILE A 154 -4.71 4.74 2.26
N LEU A 155 -5.50 4.26 3.21
CA LEU A 155 -6.45 5.11 3.94
C LEU A 155 -5.73 6.21 4.72
N ASN A 156 -4.60 5.90 5.35
CA ASN A 156 -3.78 6.89 6.05
C ASN A 156 -3.25 7.97 5.11
N LYS A 157 -2.70 7.56 3.95
CA LYS A 157 -2.18 8.49 2.95
C LYS A 157 -3.33 9.38 2.44
N ALA A 158 -4.49 8.81 2.16
CA ALA A 158 -5.65 9.56 1.67
C ALA A 158 -6.17 10.57 2.71
N ILE A 159 -6.18 10.22 4.00
CA ILE A 159 -6.54 11.14 5.07
C ILE A 159 -5.51 12.28 5.19
N GLN A 160 -4.23 11.94 5.13
CA GLN A 160 -3.14 12.92 5.19
C GLN A 160 -3.18 13.93 4.04
N GLU A 161 -3.57 13.47 2.84
CA GLU A 161 -3.71 14.30 1.64
C GLU A 161 -5.10 14.98 1.51
N GLY A 162 -6.00 14.78 2.48
CA GLY A 162 -7.35 15.35 2.47
C GLY A 162 -8.32 14.69 1.48
N ALA A 163 -7.91 13.62 0.79
CA ALA A 163 -8.72 12.86 -0.15
C ALA A 163 -9.78 11.95 0.53
N ALA A 164 -9.63 11.68 1.83
CA ALA A 164 -10.56 10.88 2.63
C ALA A 164 -10.85 11.53 3.99
N PRO A 165 -12.10 11.47 4.50
CA PRO A 165 -12.40 11.93 5.85
C PRO A 165 -11.88 10.95 6.90
N ALA A 166 -11.46 11.47 8.06
CA ALA A 166 -10.99 10.65 9.18
C ALA A 166 -12.12 9.94 9.96
N GLY A 167 -13.38 10.41 9.83
CA GLY A 167 -14.50 9.96 10.66
C GLY A 167 -14.87 8.47 10.52
N THR A 168 -14.68 7.88 9.34
CA THR A 168 -14.98 6.46 9.08
C THR A 168 -13.74 5.57 9.17
N TYR A 169 -12.61 6.10 9.65
CA TYR A 169 -11.33 5.39 9.61
C TYR A 169 -11.37 4.08 10.44
N PRO A 170 -11.20 2.92 9.80
CA PRO A 170 -11.49 1.63 10.44
C PRO A 170 -10.37 1.11 11.34
N PHE A 171 -9.17 1.70 11.31
CA PHE A 171 -7.99 1.22 12.05
C PHE A 171 -7.58 2.15 13.21
N GLY A 172 -8.50 3.02 13.65
CA GLY A 172 -8.31 3.95 14.77
C GLY A 172 -8.48 3.28 16.14
N LYS A 173 -8.61 4.10 17.19
CA LYS A 173 -8.90 3.61 18.55
C LYS A 173 -10.26 2.90 18.57
N GLY A 174 -10.29 1.65 19.06
CA GLY A 174 -11.50 0.80 19.01
C GLY A 174 -11.83 0.23 17.63
N GLY A 175 -10.95 0.44 16.64
CA GLY A 175 -11.07 -0.07 15.28
C GLY A 175 -10.56 -1.51 15.13
N PHE A 176 -10.37 -1.92 13.88
CA PHE A 176 -9.79 -3.20 13.51
C PHE A 176 -8.29 -3.25 13.88
N GLU A 177 -7.92 -4.21 14.73
CA GLU A 177 -6.56 -4.37 15.23
C GLU A 177 -5.72 -5.26 14.32
N VAL A 178 -5.03 -4.66 13.35
CA VAL A 178 -4.16 -5.38 12.39
C VAL A 178 -3.07 -6.22 13.08
N GLY A 179 -2.65 -5.83 14.29
CA GLY A 179 -1.66 -6.58 15.08
C GLY A 179 -2.15 -7.95 15.55
N LYS A 180 -3.46 -8.11 15.83
CA LYS A 180 -4.05 -9.38 16.29
C LYS A 180 -4.06 -10.49 15.23
N LEU A 181 -3.80 -10.14 13.98
CA LEU A 181 -3.67 -11.10 12.88
C LEU A 181 -2.28 -11.73 12.79
N GLU A 182 -1.32 -11.28 13.60
CA GLU A 182 0.03 -11.83 13.61
C GLU A 182 0.02 -13.28 14.10
N GLU A 183 0.60 -14.16 13.30
CA GLU A 183 0.79 -15.57 13.64
C GLU A 183 2.28 -15.86 13.68
N GLU A 184 2.73 -16.62 14.67
CA GLU A 184 4.13 -17.03 14.73
C GLU A 184 4.42 -17.95 13.54
N THR A 185 5.40 -17.56 12.73
CA THR A 185 5.86 -18.40 11.63
C THR A 185 6.91 -19.34 12.17
N GLU A 186 6.68 -20.65 12.03
CA GLU A 186 7.65 -21.67 12.45
C GLU A 186 9.04 -21.37 11.88
N LYS A 187 10.05 -21.35 12.76
CA LYS A 187 11.43 -21.22 12.35
C LYS A 187 11.86 -22.51 11.67
N ARG A 188 12.02 -22.47 10.35
CA ARG A 188 12.52 -23.60 9.56
C ARG A 188 14.04 -23.53 9.50
N TYR A 189 14.69 -24.40 10.26
CA TYR A 189 16.14 -24.58 10.21
C TYR A 189 16.50 -25.70 9.23
N LEU A 190 17.58 -25.49 8.47
CA LEU A 190 18.16 -26.56 7.66
C LEU A 190 19.01 -27.45 8.59
N PRO A 191 18.70 -28.75 8.76
CA PRO A 191 19.49 -29.62 9.63
C PRO A 191 20.92 -29.76 9.11
N SER A 192 21.87 -30.00 10.02
CA SER A 192 23.31 -30.08 9.72
C SER A 192 23.65 -31.14 8.67
N ASP A 193 22.96 -32.29 8.67
CA ASP A 193 23.15 -33.35 7.69
C ASP A 193 22.80 -32.91 6.26
N TYR A 194 21.69 -32.18 6.08
CA TYR A 194 21.33 -31.62 4.77
C TYR A 194 22.35 -30.58 4.30
N LEU A 195 22.86 -29.76 5.21
CA LEU A 195 23.93 -28.80 4.87
C LEU A 195 25.22 -29.52 4.48
N LYS A 196 25.59 -30.60 5.18
CA LYS A 196 26.75 -31.43 4.84
C LYS A 196 26.61 -32.03 3.45
N ARG A 197 25.46 -32.63 3.15
CA ARG A 197 25.12 -33.16 1.82
C ARG A 197 25.19 -32.09 0.73
N LEU A 198 24.74 -30.87 1.00
CA LEU A 198 24.85 -29.76 0.06
C LEU A 198 26.30 -29.33 -0.18
N LYS A 199 27.18 -29.41 0.82
CA LYS A 199 28.61 -29.08 0.69
C LYS A 199 29.37 -30.13 -0.11
N GLU A 200 29.18 -31.39 0.26
CA GLU A 200 29.95 -32.54 -0.26
C GLU A 200 29.39 -33.10 -1.57
N GLY A 201 28.09 -32.94 -1.81
CA GLY A 201 27.43 -33.45 -3.01
C GLY A 201 27.59 -32.56 -4.23
N THR A 202 27.06 -33.04 -5.36
CA THR A 202 26.97 -32.30 -6.63
C THR A 202 25.52 -32.28 -7.12
N GLY A 203 25.17 -31.28 -7.93
CA GLY A 203 23.90 -31.23 -8.63
C GLY A 203 23.80 -32.34 -9.69
N GLN A 204 22.60 -32.85 -9.89
CA GLN A 204 22.30 -33.87 -10.91
C GLN A 204 22.23 -33.31 -12.34
N SER A 205 22.17 -31.98 -12.46
CA SER A 205 22.09 -31.22 -13.70
C SER A 205 22.75 -29.86 -13.51
N ASP A 206 23.11 -29.19 -14.60
CA ASP A 206 23.71 -27.85 -14.54
C ASP A 206 22.86 -26.86 -13.75
N THR A 207 21.54 -26.91 -13.90
CA THR A 207 20.60 -26.06 -13.17
C THR A 207 20.64 -26.33 -11.66
N THR A 208 20.69 -27.59 -11.25
CA THR A 208 20.71 -27.96 -9.83
C THR A 208 22.07 -27.71 -9.20
N GLU A 209 23.16 -27.90 -9.94
CA GLU A 209 24.51 -27.56 -9.48
C GLU A 209 24.67 -26.04 -9.36
N THR A 210 24.13 -25.27 -10.30
CA THR A 210 24.09 -23.81 -10.21
C THR A 210 23.32 -23.36 -8.97
N ALA A 211 22.13 -23.92 -8.73
CA ALA A 211 21.35 -23.61 -7.53
C ALA A 211 22.10 -23.97 -6.23
N ARG A 212 22.77 -25.12 -6.19
CA ARG A 212 23.62 -25.55 -5.07
C ARG A 212 24.75 -24.55 -4.81
N ARG A 213 25.48 -24.15 -5.85
CA ARG A 213 26.58 -23.17 -5.75
C ARG A 213 26.09 -21.81 -5.28
N MET A 214 24.96 -21.32 -5.80
CA MET A 214 24.37 -20.06 -5.35
C MET A 214 23.93 -20.13 -3.88
N PHE A 215 23.34 -21.25 -3.44
CA PHE A 215 23.00 -21.46 -2.04
C PHE A 215 24.24 -21.45 -1.15
N LEU A 216 25.29 -22.18 -1.52
CA LEU A 216 26.54 -22.24 -0.74
C LEU A 216 27.23 -20.88 -0.67
N PHE A 217 27.30 -20.16 -1.80
CA PHE A 217 27.83 -18.81 -1.82
C PHE A 217 27.01 -17.88 -0.90
N SER A 218 25.68 -17.97 -0.95
CA SER A 218 24.81 -17.23 -0.03
C SER A 218 25.13 -17.55 1.43
N TYR A 219 25.25 -18.84 1.76
CA TYR A 219 25.57 -19.32 3.10
C TYR A 219 26.93 -18.82 3.61
N TYR A 220 27.99 -18.93 2.80
CA TYR A 220 29.33 -18.46 3.18
C TYR A 220 29.41 -16.93 3.28
N CYS A 221 28.58 -16.21 2.52
CA CYS A 221 28.39 -14.77 2.68
C CYS A 221 27.29 -14.41 3.71
N TYR A 222 27.15 -15.21 4.78
CA TYR A 222 26.22 -15.04 5.90
C TYR A 222 24.77 -14.71 5.49
N GLY A 223 24.28 -15.37 4.44
CA GLY A 223 22.90 -15.24 3.98
C GLY A 223 22.63 -14.02 3.09
N ILE A 224 23.60 -13.59 2.26
CA ILE A 224 23.36 -12.63 1.18
C ILE A 224 22.16 -13.07 0.33
N SER A 225 21.28 -12.14 -0.02
CA SER A 225 20.09 -12.46 -0.81
C SER A 225 20.42 -12.69 -2.29
N PHE A 226 19.66 -13.52 -3.00
CA PHE A 226 19.86 -13.74 -4.44
C PHE A 226 19.80 -12.45 -5.27
N ALA A 227 18.95 -11.51 -4.88
CA ALA A 227 18.89 -10.20 -5.54
C ALA A 227 20.17 -9.39 -5.36
N ASP A 228 20.79 -9.47 -4.18
CA ASP A 228 22.07 -8.82 -3.92
C ASP A 228 23.22 -9.55 -4.64
N MET A 229 23.22 -10.90 -4.64
CA MET A 229 24.21 -11.71 -5.36
C MET A 229 24.23 -11.38 -6.87
N ALA A 230 23.06 -11.24 -7.48
CA ALA A 230 22.93 -10.90 -8.91
C ALA A 230 23.49 -9.52 -9.28
N GLN A 231 23.76 -8.65 -8.30
CA GLN A 231 24.31 -7.31 -8.52
C GLN A 231 25.80 -7.19 -8.16
N LEU A 232 26.39 -8.25 -7.63
CA LEU A 232 27.83 -8.32 -7.40
C LEU A 232 28.56 -8.31 -8.74
N GLY A 233 29.66 -7.58 -8.79
CA GLY A 233 30.61 -7.60 -9.89
C GLY A 233 32.01 -7.27 -9.40
N HIS A 234 32.98 -7.17 -10.31
CA HIS A 234 34.38 -6.93 -9.95
C HIS A 234 34.60 -5.68 -9.09
N ARG A 235 33.79 -4.63 -9.25
CA ARG A 235 33.82 -3.41 -8.41
C ARG A 235 33.56 -3.67 -6.92
N ASN A 236 32.94 -4.80 -6.60
CA ASN A 236 32.63 -5.18 -5.23
C ASN A 236 33.79 -5.95 -4.57
N MET A 237 34.83 -6.31 -5.33
CA MET A 237 36.04 -6.92 -4.80
C MET A 237 37.00 -5.82 -4.34
N VAL A 238 37.31 -5.80 -3.05
CA VAL A 238 38.21 -4.83 -2.43
C VAL A 238 39.38 -5.57 -1.81
N LYS A 239 40.59 -5.24 -2.25
CA LYS A 239 41.83 -5.69 -1.62
C LYS A 239 42.09 -4.89 -0.35
N HIS A 240 42.34 -5.59 0.74
CA HIS A 240 42.84 -5.02 1.98
C HIS A 240 43.97 -5.91 2.50
N GLU A 241 44.75 -5.42 3.47
CA GLU A 241 46.00 -6.00 3.99
C GLU A 241 45.93 -7.48 4.47
N GLY A 242 44.75 -8.10 4.48
CA GLY A 242 44.53 -9.51 4.81
C GLY A 242 43.82 -10.36 3.75
N GLY A 243 43.54 -9.84 2.53
CA GLY A 243 42.90 -10.61 1.45
C GLY A 243 41.95 -9.83 0.54
N ASP A 244 41.24 -10.57 -0.32
CA ASP A 244 40.18 -10.08 -1.20
C ASP A 244 38.83 -10.13 -0.48
N TYR A 245 38.12 -9.01 -0.42
CA TYR A 245 36.83 -8.91 0.27
C TYR A 245 35.70 -8.54 -0.68
N ILE A 246 34.53 -9.14 -0.50
CA ILE A 246 33.29 -8.71 -1.15
C ILE A 246 32.65 -7.61 -0.29
N VAL A 247 32.54 -6.41 -0.85
CA VAL A 247 31.92 -5.23 -0.20
C VAL A 247 30.72 -4.75 -1.00
N TYR A 248 29.54 -4.71 -0.38
CA TYR A 248 28.33 -4.20 -1.03
C TYR A 248 27.30 -3.62 -0.04
N LYS A 249 26.35 -2.83 -0.57
CA LYS A 249 25.18 -2.35 0.19
C LYS A 249 23.94 -3.11 -0.25
N ARG A 250 23.17 -3.65 0.72
CA ARG A 250 21.95 -4.41 0.42
C ARG A 250 20.91 -3.57 -0.29
N GLN A 251 20.36 -4.11 -1.36
CA GLN A 251 19.34 -3.44 -2.16
C GLN A 251 18.11 -3.06 -1.34
N LYS A 252 17.68 -3.93 -0.42
CA LYS A 252 16.50 -3.71 0.42
C LYS A 252 16.65 -2.48 1.34
N THR A 253 17.87 -2.15 1.76
CA THR A 253 18.13 -1.12 2.78
C THR A 253 19.09 -0.02 2.31
N LYS A 254 19.50 -0.03 1.04
CA LYS A 254 20.50 0.91 0.48
C LYS A 254 20.14 2.40 0.65
N ASN A 255 18.84 2.72 0.70
CA ASN A 255 18.34 4.09 0.86
C ASN A 255 18.26 4.55 2.32
N GLN A 256 18.57 3.67 3.29
CA GLN A 256 18.60 4.04 4.71
C GLN A 256 19.90 4.81 4.99
N LYS A 257 19.77 6.00 5.59
CA LYS A 257 20.85 6.99 5.77
C LYS A 257 22.04 6.53 6.64
N LYS A 258 22.01 5.34 7.26
CA LYS A 258 23.03 4.85 8.23
C LYS A 258 23.41 3.37 8.07
N VAL A 259 23.29 2.79 6.88
CA VAL A 259 23.64 1.38 6.67
C VAL A 259 25.08 1.24 6.21
N SER A 260 25.92 0.65 7.06
CA SER A 260 27.28 0.26 6.72
C SER A 260 27.28 -0.82 5.64
N PRO A 261 28.24 -0.81 4.70
CA PRO A 261 28.42 -1.90 3.74
C PRO A 261 28.67 -3.23 4.44
N TYR A 262 28.16 -4.31 3.88
CA TYR A 262 28.52 -5.66 4.30
C TYR A 262 29.88 -6.02 3.71
N ARG A 263 30.70 -6.74 4.48
CA ARG A 263 32.05 -7.16 4.10
C ARG A 263 32.24 -8.64 4.41
N TYR A 264 32.64 -9.41 3.41
CA TYR A 264 32.92 -10.85 3.51
C TYR A 264 34.32 -11.11 2.99
N GLY A 265 35.11 -11.93 3.69
CA GLY A 265 36.46 -12.36 3.30
C GLY A 265 36.53 -13.87 3.13
#